data_AF-A0A9P6ZB70-F1
#
_entry.id   AF-A0A9P6ZB70-F1
#
_cell.length_a   1.000
_cell.length_b   1.000
_cell.length_c   1.000
_cell.angle_alpha   90.00
_cell.angle_beta   90.00
_cell.angle_gamma   90.00
#
_symmetry.space_group_name_H-M   'P 1'
#
loop_
_entity.id
_entity.type
_entity.pdbx_description
1 polymer ?
#
loop_
_entity_poly.entity_id
_entity_poly.type
_entity_poly.pdbx_seq_one_letter_code
_entity_poly.pdbx_strand_id
1 'polypeptide(L)'
;MLFCIEYTFRFINGKTESYFLQRLNPRKIRWTAIYRRLNKKGMTEEVQKKRSRRTVKHERAVVGASWDAIRAKRNQKPDARAAARQAAIAKSKEAKKTAAAAKKANPAASQPKVSKQQAKGFAPKAAATSR
;
A
#
# COMPACT_ATOMS: atom_id res chain seq x y z
N MET A 1 -10.10 -41.66 25.81
CA MET A 1 -10.97 -42.36 24.85
C MET A 1 -10.30 -42.25 23.49
N LEU A 2 -9.51 -43.26 23.08
CA LEU A 2 -8.94 -43.27 21.74
C LEU A 2 -10.09 -43.53 20.76
N PHE A 3 -10.39 -42.55 19.91
CA PHE A 3 -11.22 -42.80 18.74
C PHE A 3 -10.47 -43.80 17.85
N CYS A 4 -10.88 -45.07 17.87
CA CYS A 4 -10.48 -46.04 16.87
C CYS A 4 -11.07 -45.58 15.54
N ILE A 5 -10.24 -44.98 14.69
CA ILE A 5 -10.63 -44.63 13.33
C ILE A 5 -10.68 -45.96 12.56
N GLU A 6 -11.88 -46.46 12.33
CA GLU A 6 -12.12 -47.63 11.49
C GLU A 6 -11.67 -47.33 10.06
N TYR A 7 -10.73 -48.13 9.53
CA TYR A 7 -10.26 -48.01 8.15
C TYR A 7 -11.03 -48.95 7.23
N THR A 8 -11.92 -48.40 6.40
CA THR A 8 -12.64 -49.17 5.37
C THR A 8 -11.82 -49.26 4.08
N PHE A 9 -11.56 -50.47 3.58
CA PHE A 9 -10.87 -50.70 2.31
C PHE A 9 -11.84 -51.18 1.23
N ARG A 10 -11.75 -50.59 0.02
CA ARG A 10 -12.56 -50.99 -1.15
C ARG A 10 -11.65 -51.60 -2.21
N PHE A 11 -11.95 -52.84 -2.60
CA PHE A 11 -11.27 -53.56 -3.68
C PHE A 11 -12.14 -53.62 -4.93
N ILE A 12 -11.50 -53.57 -6.10
CA ILE A 12 -12.18 -53.68 -7.41
C ILE A 12 -12.34 -55.16 -7.80
N ASN A 13 -11.37 -56.00 -7.43
CA ASN A 13 -11.33 -57.43 -7.76
C ASN A 13 -10.58 -58.24 -6.69
N GLY A 14 -10.70 -59.58 -6.77
CA GLY A 14 -10.01 -60.50 -5.85
C GLY A 14 -8.48 -60.44 -5.90
N LYS A 15 -7.90 -59.97 -7.02
CA LYS A 15 -6.44 -59.75 -7.11
C LYS A 15 -5.98 -58.63 -6.17
N THR A 16 -6.69 -57.50 -6.14
CA THR A 16 -6.38 -56.37 -5.26
C THR A 16 -6.57 -56.72 -3.79
N GLU A 17 -7.58 -57.53 -3.48
CA GLU A 17 -7.84 -58.04 -2.14
C GLU A 17 -6.76 -59.01 -1.67
N SER A 18 -6.39 -59.98 -2.51
CA SER A 18 -5.34 -60.95 -2.20
C SER A 18 -4.00 -60.27 -1.89
N TYR A 19 -3.61 -59.26 -2.68
CA TYR A 19 -2.39 -58.49 -2.40
C TYR A 19 -2.46 -57.68 -1.10
N PHE A 20 -3.64 -57.20 -0.73
CA PHE A 20 -3.84 -56.49 0.53
C PHE A 20 -3.71 -57.44 1.73
N LEU A 21 -4.30 -58.63 1.67
CA LEU A 21 -4.18 -59.67 2.70
C LEU A 21 -2.75 -60.18 2.85
N GLN A 22 -2.00 -60.28 1.74
CA GLN A 22 -0.57 -60.57 1.72
C GLN A 22 0.30 -59.40 2.20
N ARG A 23 -0.29 -58.26 2.56
CA ARG A 23 0.39 -57.04 3.05
C ARG A 23 1.44 -56.50 2.07
N LEU A 24 1.19 -56.66 0.77
CA LEU A 24 2.08 -56.14 -0.25
C LEU A 24 1.97 -54.62 -0.35
N ASN A 25 3.11 -53.95 -0.49
CA ASN A 25 3.13 -52.49 -0.60
C ASN A 25 2.80 -52.06 -2.03
N PRO A 26 1.71 -51.29 -2.26
CA PRO A 26 1.33 -50.85 -3.61
C PRO A 26 2.40 -49.98 -4.29
N ARG A 27 3.30 -49.34 -3.52
CA ARG A 27 4.44 -48.58 -4.05
C ARG A 27 5.48 -49.44 -4.77
N LYS A 28 5.47 -50.77 -4.60
CA LYS A 28 6.36 -51.71 -5.28
C LYS A 28 5.70 -52.43 -6.47
N ILE A 29 4.37 -52.35 -6.58
CA ILE A 29 3.60 -53.04 -7.62
C ILE A 29 3.46 -52.14 -8.85
N ARG A 30 4.19 -52.48 -9.92
CA ARG A 30 4.42 -51.65 -11.13
C ARG A 30 3.17 -51.12 -11.81
N TRP A 31 2.08 -51.88 -11.81
CA TRP A 31 0.83 -51.52 -12.51
C TRP A 31 -0.09 -50.60 -11.69
N THR A 32 0.13 -50.44 -10.39
CA THR A 32 -0.76 -49.64 -9.53
C THR A 32 -0.65 -48.14 -9.82
N ALA A 33 -1.73 -47.41 -9.57
CA ALA A 33 -1.74 -45.95 -9.72
C ALA A 33 -0.72 -45.26 -8.79
N ILE A 34 -0.54 -45.77 -7.56
CA ILE A 34 0.42 -45.25 -6.58
C ILE A 34 1.84 -45.36 -7.12
N TYR A 35 2.21 -46.55 -7.60
CA TYR A 35 3.50 -46.77 -8.24
C TYR A 35 3.72 -45.80 -9.41
N ARG A 36 2.74 -45.69 -10.31
CA ARG A 36 2.86 -44.82 -11.49
C ARG A 36 3.03 -43.34 -11.11
N ARG A 37 2.34 -42.84 -10.08
CA ARG A 37 2.52 -41.47 -9.55
C ARG A 37 3.92 -41.26 -8.97
N LEU A 38 4.39 -42.20 -8.14
CA LEU A 38 5.73 -42.11 -7.53
C LEU A 38 6.83 -42.08 -8.59
N ASN A 39 6.70 -42.92 -9.62
CA ASN A 39 7.66 -43.04 -10.70
C ASN A 39 7.38 -42.11 -11.88
N LYS A 40 6.50 -41.12 -11.71
CA LYS A 40 6.15 -40.09 -12.71
C LYS A 40 5.77 -40.66 -14.09
N LYS A 41 5.15 -41.84 -14.10
CA LYS A 41 4.71 -42.52 -15.33
C LYS A 41 3.39 -41.91 -15.81
N GLY A 42 3.42 -41.34 -17.02
CA GLY A 42 2.24 -40.71 -17.64
C GLY A 42 1.81 -39.42 -16.95
N MET A 43 2.71 -38.73 -16.24
CA MET A 43 2.49 -37.34 -15.83
C MET A 43 2.87 -36.43 -17.00
N THR A 44 1.91 -36.19 -17.91
CA THR A 44 2.06 -35.26 -19.04
C THR A 44 1.57 -33.85 -18.70
N GLU A 45 0.82 -33.70 -17.62
CA GLU A 45 0.30 -32.41 -17.19
C GLU A 45 1.23 -31.79 -16.15
N GLU A 46 2.13 -30.93 -16.62
CA GLU A 46 2.51 -29.77 -15.82
C GLU A 46 1.23 -28.99 -15.52
N VAL A 47 0.54 -29.34 -14.42
CA VAL A 47 -0.54 -28.52 -13.87
C VAL A 47 0.11 -27.26 -13.28
N GLN A 48 0.55 -26.38 -14.17
CA GLN A 48 0.91 -25.00 -13.88
C GLN A 48 -0.37 -24.33 -13.39
N LYS A 49 -0.60 -24.37 -12.08
CA LYS A 49 -1.69 -23.60 -11.47
C LYS A 49 -1.39 -22.13 -11.76
N LYS A 50 -2.15 -21.52 -12.67
CA LYS A 50 -2.06 -20.09 -12.95
C LYS A 50 -2.34 -19.32 -11.67
N ARG A 51 -1.28 -18.82 -11.05
CA ARG A 51 -1.33 -18.11 -9.77
C ARG A 51 -1.45 -16.61 -10.07
N SER A 52 -2.62 -16.16 -10.50
CA SER A 52 -2.94 -14.74 -10.44
C SER A 52 -4.15 -14.52 -9.53
N ARG A 53 -3.92 -13.85 -8.41
CA ARG A 53 -4.98 -13.26 -7.59
C ARG A 53 -4.75 -11.76 -7.63
N ARG A 54 -5.68 -11.00 -8.21
CA ARG A 54 -5.62 -9.53 -8.22
C ARG A 54 -6.25 -9.03 -6.91
N THR A 55 -5.46 -8.33 -6.11
CA THR A 55 -5.97 -7.70 -4.88
C THR A 55 -6.47 -6.30 -5.19
N VAL A 56 -7.73 -6.00 -4.86
CA VAL A 56 -8.27 -4.64 -4.93
C VAL A 56 -7.92 -3.91 -3.63
N LYS A 57 -7.29 -2.75 -3.75
CA LYS A 57 -7.00 -1.87 -2.61
C LYS A 57 -8.18 -0.90 -2.48
N HIS A 58 -8.84 -0.92 -1.33
CA HIS A 58 -9.87 0.08 -1.01
C HIS A 58 -9.20 1.29 -0.38
N GLU A 59 -9.51 2.46 -0.91
CA GLU A 59 -9.14 3.73 -0.26
C GLU A 59 -9.92 3.86 1.06
N ARG A 60 -9.28 4.42 2.10
CA ARG A 60 -9.86 4.58 3.44
C ARG A 60 -10.00 6.05 3.80
N ALA A 61 -10.89 6.34 4.75
CA ALA A 61 -11.01 7.66 5.35
C ALA A 61 -9.77 7.99 6.19
N VAL A 62 -9.47 9.29 6.34
CA VAL A 62 -8.34 9.79 7.13
C VAL A 62 -8.91 10.60 8.29
N VAL A 63 -8.26 10.59 9.45
CA VAL A 63 -8.73 11.35 10.62
C VAL A 63 -8.94 12.83 10.23
N GLY A 64 -10.15 13.33 10.46
CA GLY A 64 -10.57 14.70 10.11
C GLY A 64 -11.24 14.88 8.74
N ALA A 65 -11.33 13.86 7.89
CA ALA A 65 -12.11 13.91 6.65
C ALA A 65 -12.63 12.53 6.20
N SER A 66 -13.92 12.44 5.88
CA SER A 66 -14.50 11.23 5.30
C SER A 66 -13.94 10.96 3.89
N TRP A 67 -13.98 9.69 3.47
CA TRP A 67 -13.48 9.30 2.15
C TRP A 67 -14.22 10.01 1.01
N ASP A 68 -15.55 10.18 1.12
CA ASP A 68 -16.36 10.89 0.13
C ASP A 68 -15.95 12.35 -0.05
N ALA A 69 -15.63 13.04 1.06
CA ALA A 69 -15.16 14.42 1.01
C ALA A 69 -13.79 14.53 0.30
N ILE A 70 -12.90 13.57 0.51
CA ILE A 70 -11.60 13.51 -0.16
C ILE A 70 -11.78 13.23 -1.66
N ARG A 71 -12.67 12.28 -2.01
CA ARG A 71 -12.96 11.92 -3.39
C ARG A 71 -13.58 13.07 -4.17
N ALA A 72 -14.53 13.79 -3.56
CA ALA A 72 -15.15 14.96 -4.15
C ALA A 72 -14.13 16.07 -4.46
N LYS A 73 -13.20 16.35 -3.54
CA LYS A 73 -12.11 17.32 -3.75
C LYS A 73 -11.15 16.88 -4.86
N ARG A 74 -10.80 15.58 -4.92
CA ARG A 74 -9.96 15.02 -5.98
C ARG A 74 -10.60 15.17 -7.37
N ASN A 75 -11.91 14.92 -7.46
CA ASN A 75 -12.66 14.92 -8.71
C ASN A 75 -13.05 16.33 -9.21
N GLN A 76 -12.66 17.42 -8.52
CA GLN A 76 -12.92 18.77 -9.02
C GLN A 76 -12.12 19.05 -10.30
N LYS A 77 -12.84 19.52 -11.33
CA LYS A 77 -12.26 19.94 -12.61
C LYS A 77 -11.25 21.08 -12.41
N PRO A 78 -10.17 21.12 -13.21
CA PRO A 78 -9.11 22.13 -13.07
C PRO A 78 -9.63 23.57 -13.19
N ASP A 79 -10.65 23.82 -14.01
CA ASP A 79 -11.22 25.15 -14.22
C ASP A 79 -11.91 25.69 -12.95
N ALA A 80 -12.70 24.85 -12.29
CA ALA A 80 -13.34 25.18 -11.02
C ALA A 80 -12.29 25.42 -9.91
N ARG A 81 -11.19 24.65 -9.93
CA ARG A 81 -10.07 24.83 -9.00
C ARG A 81 -9.34 26.15 -9.26
N ALA A 82 -9.14 26.52 -10.52
CA ALA A 82 -8.51 27.78 -10.91
C ALA A 82 -9.37 28.99 -10.51
N ALA A 83 -10.68 28.95 -10.75
CA ALA A 83 -11.61 30.00 -10.35
C ALA A 83 -11.63 30.21 -8.83
N ALA A 84 -11.69 29.13 -8.05
CA ALA A 84 -11.62 29.21 -6.58
C ALA A 84 -10.29 29.80 -6.09
N ARG A 85 -9.16 29.46 -6.74
CA ARG A 85 -7.85 30.04 -6.43
C ARG A 85 -7.81 31.54 -6.72
N GLN A 86 -8.30 31.99 -7.87
CA GLN A 86 -8.32 33.41 -8.22
C GLN A 86 -9.22 34.22 -7.28
N ALA A 87 -10.39 33.70 -6.93
CA ALA A 87 -11.28 34.32 -5.95
C ALA A 87 -10.62 34.44 -4.55
N ALA A 88 -9.89 33.42 -4.11
CA ALA A 88 -9.15 33.46 -2.85
C ALA A 88 -8.00 34.47 -2.88
N ILE A 89 -7.26 34.57 -3.99
CA ILE A 89 -6.19 35.54 -4.18
C ILE A 89 -6.76 36.97 -4.16
N ALA A 90 -7.89 37.23 -4.82
CA ALA A 90 -8.55 38.53 -4.81
C ALA A 90 -8.96 38.94 -3.38
N LYS A 91 -9.66 38.07 -2.66
CA LYS A 91 -10.05 38.29 -1.26
C LYS A 91 -8.85 38.53 -0.34
N SER A 92 -7.76 37.80 -0.53
CA SER A 92 -6.53 38.00 0.25
C SER A 92 -5.87 39.35 -0.06
N LYS A 93 -5.86 39.79 -1.32
CA LYS A 93 -5.34 41.10 -1.72
C LYS A 93 -6.18 42.24 -1.14
N GLU A 94 -7.50 42.11 -1.14
CA GLU A 94 -8.42 43.08 -0.54
C GLU A 94 -8.28 43.15 0.99
N ALA A 95 -8.19 42.00 1.66
CA ALA A 95 -7.91 41.93 3.10
C ALA A 95 -6.55 42.56 3.47
N LYS A 96 -5.53 42.39 2.63
CA LYS A 96 -4.22 43.05 2.83
C LYS A 96 -4.29 44.56 2.60
N LYS A 97 -5.04 45.03 1.60
CA LYS A 97 -5.25 46.46 1.35
C LYS A 97 -6.00 47.15 2.48
N THR A 98 -7.06 46.52 2.99
CA THR A 98 -7.84 47.02 4.13
C THR A 98 -7.02 47.01 5.42
N ALA A 99 -6.25 45.95 5.68
CA ALA A 99 -5.31 45.91 6.81
C ALA A 99 -4.18 46.97 6.69
N ALA A 100 -3.69 47.24 5.47
CA ALA A 100 -2.70 48.28 5.23
C ALA A 100 -3.31 49.70 5.38
N ALA A 101 -4.55 49.91 4.95
CA ALA A 101 -5.27 51.16 5.16
C ALA A 101 -5.57 51.41 6.63
N ALA A 102 -5.98 50.37 7.38
CA ALA A 102 -6.16 50.44 8.83
C ALA A 102 -4.85 50.74 9.58
N LYS A 103 -3.70 50.23 9.11
CA LYS A 103 -2.37 50.57 9.63
C LYS A 103 -1.91 51.99 9.28
N LYS A 104 -2.38 52.57 8.17
CA LYS A 104 -2.09 53.96 7.77
C LYS A 104 -3.02 54.98 8.43
N ALA A 105 -4.24 54.60 8.76
CA ALA A 105 -5.23 55.43 9.44
C ALA A 105 -5.01 55.54 10.96
N ASN A 106 -4.06 54.77 11.52
CA ASN A 106 -3.65 54.90 12.92
C ASN A 106 -2.13 55.12 13.02
N PRO A 107 -1.63 56.34 12.77
CA PRO A 107 -0.24 56.69 13.01
C PRO A 107 -0.03 56.98 14.51
N ALA A 108 -0.30 56.00 15.38
CA ALA A 108 -0.02 56.10 16.80
C ALA A 108 0.84 54.91 17.25
N ALA A 109 2.06 54.86 16.70
CA ALA A 109 3.26 54.27 17.33
C ALA A 109 4.47 54.43 16.40
N SER A 110 4.80 55.67 16.02
CA SER A 110 6.12 55.99 15.49
C SER A 110 7.12 56.07 16.66
N GLN A 111 7.67 54.92 17.07
CA GLN A 111 8.87 54.86 17.91
C GLN A 111 10.09 54.59 17.01
N PRO A 112 11.17 55.39 17.11
CA PRO A 112 12.33 55.29 16.24
C PRO A 112 13.28 54.15 16.65
N LYS A 113 13.85 53.51 15.61
CA LYS A 113 15.16 52.81 15.51
C LYS A 113 15.84 52.35 16.82
N VAL A 114 16.15 51.06 16.90
CA VAL A 114 17.52 50.53 16.62
C VAL A 114 17.49 48.99 16.58
N SER A 115 17.99 48.40 15.50
CA SER A 115 18.23 46.97 15.41
C SER A 115 19.47 46.59 16.22
N LYS A 116 19.31 45.66 17.16
CA LYS A 116 20.37 45.00 17.96
C LYS A 116 21.25 44.06 17.10
N GLN A 117 21.45 44.38 15.82
CA GLN A 117 22.12 43.51 14.84
C GLN A 117 23.47 44.07 14.37
N GLN A 118 23.95 45.12 15.03
CA GLN A 118 25.33 45.62 14.93
C GLN A 118 26.29 44.93 15.93
N ALA A 119 25.82 43.89 16.63
CA ALA A 119 26.60 43.11 17.59
C ALA A 119 26.70 41.63 17.18
N LYS A 120 27.13 41.37 15.94
CA LYS A 120 27.84 40.14 15.55
C LYS A 120 28.45 40.38 14.19
N GLY A 121 29.69 40.87 14.24
CA GLY A 121 30.54 41.04 13.08
C GLY A 121 30.63 39.77 12.27
N PHE A 122 30.50 39.96 10.97
CA PHE A 122 31.09 39.19 9.88
C PHE A 122 32.22 38.26 10.35
N ALA A 123 31.91 36.96 10.48
CA ALA A 123 32.93 35.94 10.59
C ALA A 123 33.66 35.84 9.24
N PRO A 124 34.98 36.06 9.17
CA PRO A 124 35.70 35.95 7.91
C PRO A 124 35.68 34.49 7.43
N LYS A 125 35.23 34.34 6.18
CA LYS A 125 35.22 33.11 5.40
C LYS A 125 36.65 32.56 5.28
N ALA A 126 36.92 31.41 5.91
CA ALA A 126 38.17 30.69 5.72
C ALA A 126 38.30 30.28 4.25
N ALA A 127 39.43 30.65 3.65
CA ALA A 127 39.78 30.32 2.27
C ALA A 127 39.99 28.80 2.12
N ALA A 128 39.56 28.27 0.98
CA ALA A 128 39.80 26.88 0.60
C ALA A 128 41.30 26.66 0.33
N THR A 129 41.91 25.74 1.06
CA THR A 129 43.22 25.17 0.70
C THR A 129 42.98 23.86 -0.04
N SER A 130 43.36 23.84 -1.30
CA SER A 130 43.46 22.63 -2.12
C SER A 130 44.62 21.75 -1.66
N ARG A 131 44.36 20.46 -1.45
CA ARG A 131 45.25 19.34 -1.75
C ARG A 131 44.41 18.08 -1.89
#